data_AF-A0A9W4S9L6-F1
#
_entry.id   AF-A0A9W4S9L6-F1
#
_cell.length_a   1.000
_cell.length_b   1.000
_cell.length_c   1.000
_cell.angle_alpha   90.00
_cell.angle_beta   90.00
_cell.angle_gamma   90.00
#
_symmetry.space_group_name_H-M   'P 1'
#
loop_
_entity.id
_entity.type
_entity.pdbx_description
1 polymer ?
#
loop_
_entity_poly.entity_id
_entity_poly.type
_entity_poly.pdbx_seq_one_letter_code
_entity_poly.pdbx_strand_id
1 'polypeptide(L)'
;VGVVGAGFGALARKNVIKIGRPGYKITKVRDSVSRQQGLLFQLQYPDISPDVEPKWQVMNAFTQRVEEPDKNFQYLLVAAEPYETCAFKIPARELDKREDKQFSFWDPDAKEYWLQVMFMSEREERYVAAPGLSSRR
;
A
#
# COMPACT_ATOMS: atom_id res chain seq x y z
N VAL A 1 11.51 16.23 44.60
CA VAL A 1 10.88 16.72 43.36
C VAL A 1 11.11 15.65 42.30
N GLY A 2 10.06 14.90 41.98
CA GLY A 2 10.13 13.77 41.05
C GLY A 2 9.95 14.20 39.60
N VAL A 3 10.55 13.45 38.69
CA VAL A 3 10.14 13.40 37.29
C VAL A 3 10.16 11.92 36.90
N VAL A 4 8.97 11.33 36.88
CA VAL A 4 8.73 9.98 36.38
C VAL A 4 8.80 10.05 34.87
N GLY A 5 9.76 9.34 34.27
CA GLY A 5 9.83 9.17 32.83
C GLY A 5 8.59 8.45 32.33
N ALA A 6 7.82 9.10 31.46
CA ALA A 6 6.73 8.48 30.75
C ALA A 6 7.29 7.38 29.83
N GLY A 7 7.20 6.13 30.29
CA GLY A 7 7.42 4.97 29.43
C GLY A 7 6.40 4.99 28.31
N PHE A 8 6.87 4.93 27.07
CA PHE A 8 6.03 4.61 25.92
C PHE A 8 5.40 3.25 26.18
N GLY A 9 4.15 3.26 26.64
CA GLY A 9 3.38 2.05 26.86
C GLY A 9 3.37 1.25 25.57
N ALA A 10 3.94 0.05 25.64
CA ALA A 10 3.76 -0.95 24.60
C ALA A 10 2.24 -1.08 24.39
N LEU A 11 1.75 -0.58 23.24
CA LEU A 11 0.37 -0.75 22.83
C LEU A 11 0.07 -2.24 22.95
N ALA A 12 -0.82 -2.59 23.88
CA ALA A 12 -1.19 -3.97 24.14
C ALA A 12 -1.58 -4.59 22.80
N ARG A 13 -0.76 -5.53 22.31
CA ARG A 13 -1.06 -6.27 21.09
C ARG A 13 -2.35 -7.02 21.38
N LYS A 14 -3.47 -6.57 20.82
CA LYS A 14 -4.73 -7.31 20.88
C LYS A 14 -4.43 -8.68 20.28
N ASN A 15 -4.60 -9.73 21.07
CA ASN A 15 -4.28 -11.10 20.65
C ASN A 15 -5.44 -11.59 19.77
N VAL A 16 -5.52 -11.07 18.55
CA VAL A 16 -6.56 -11.40 17.57
C VAL A 16 -6.11 -12.61 16.76
N ILE A 17 -6.92 -13.67 16.77
CA ILE A 17 -6.67 -14.87 15.96
C ILE A 17 -6.79 -14.50 14.48
N LYS A 18 -5.75 -14.79 13.70
CA LYS A 18 -5.74 -14.53 12.26
C LYS A 18 -6.56 -15.58 11.52
N ILE A 19 -7.44 -15.14 10.63
CA ILE A 19 -8.39 -16.02 9.91
C ILE A 19 -7.93 -16.41 8.50
N GLY A 20 -6.72 -15.99 8.12
CA GLY A 20 -6.14 -16.24 6.80
C GLY A 20 -6.14 -15.02 5.88
N ARG A 21 -6.07 -15.27 4.57
CA ARG A 21 -5.91 -14.23 3.54
C ARG A 21 -7.27 -13.86 2.91
N PRO A 22 -7.51 -12.58 2.63
CA PRO A 22 -8.70 -12.12 1.91
C PRO A 22 -8.72 -12.58 0.45
N GLY A 23 -9.93 -12.61 -0.13
CA GLY A 23 -10.09 -12.69 -1.58
C GLY A 23 -9.62 -11.42 -2.25
N TYR A 24 -9.02 -11.51 -3.44
CA TYR A 24 -8.54 -10.33 -4.17
C TYR A 24 -8.68 -10.47 -5.68
N LYS A 25 -8.78 -9.33 -6.35
CA LYS A 25 -8.74 -9.17 -7.80
C LYS A 25 -7.85 -7.99 -8.16
N ILE A 26 -6.97 -8.18 -9.13
CA ILE A 26 -6.05 -7.14 -9.61
C ILE A 26 -6.34 -6.88 -11.08
N THR A 27 -6.56 -5.61 -11.41
CA THR A 27 -6.82 -5.17 -12.78
C THR A 27 -5.73 -4.20 -13.19
N LYS A 28 -5.12 -4.43 -14.37
CA LYS A 28 -4.22 -3.45 -14.97
C LYS A 28 -5.05 -2.33 -15.57
N VAL A 29 -4.80 -1.10 -15.15
CA VAL A 29 -5.51 0.08 -15.64
C VAL A 29 -4.57 0.96 -16.45
N ARG A 30 -5.15 1.73 -17.37
CA ARG A 30 -4.42 2.73 -18.15
C ARG A 30 -5.25 3.98 -18.23
N ASP A 31 -4.66 5.10 -17.85
CA ASP A 31 -5.32 6.40 -18.02
C ASP A 31 -5.39 6.75 -19.51
N SER A 32 -6.55 7.24 -19.95
CA SER A 32 -6.82 7.56 -21.35
C SER A 32 -6.07 8.79 -21.82
N VAL A 33 -5.90 9.79 -20.94
CA VAL A 33 -5.29 11.08 -21.27
C VAL A 33 -3.78 11.04 -21.08
N SER A 34 -3.30 10.73 -19.87
CA SER A 34 -1.87 10.71 -19.57
C SER A 34 -1.13 9.49 -20.09
N ARG A 35 -1.88 8.46 -20.54
CA ARG A 35 -1.36 7.14 -20.94
C ARG A 35 -0.60 6.39 -19.83
N GLN A 36 -0.63 6.89 -18.60
CA GLN A 36 -0.02 6.25 -17.44
C GLN A 36 -0.63 4.86 -17.22
N GLN A 37 0.20 3.91 -16.80
CA GLN A 37 -0.22 2.57 -16.40
C GLN A 37 -0.42 2.55 -14.89
N GLY A 38 -1.35 1.74 -14.43
CA GLY A 38 -1.59 1.53 -13.00
C GLY A 38 -2.14 0.16 -12.70
N LEU A 39 -2.38 -0.05 -11.41
CA LEU A 39 -2.98 -1.26 -10.86
C LEU A 39 -4.17 -0.87 -10.00
N LEU A 40 -5.29 -1.53 -10.23
CA LEU A 40 -6.48 -1.46 -9.39
C LEU A 40 -6.62 -2.78 -8.63
N PHE A 41 -6.57 -2.69 -7.32
CA PHE A 41 -6.75 -3.76 -6.37
C PHE A 41 -8.17 -3.70 -5.80
N GLN A 42 -8.85 -4.83 -5.82
CA GLN A 42 -10.12 -5.05 -5.15
C GLN A 42 -9.90 -6.20 -4.16
N LEU A 43 -10.08 -5.95 -2.87
CA LEU A 43 -9.94 -6.95 -1.81
C LEU A 43 -11.27 -7.13 -1.09
N GLN A 44 -11.62 -8.38 -0.80
CA GLN A 44 -12.86 -8.75 -0.10
C GLN A 44 -12.56 -9.16 1.33
N TYR A 45 -13.25 -8.53 2.27
CA TYR A 45 -13.05 -8.69 3.72
C TYR A 45 -14.37 -8.99 4.46
N PRO A 46 -15.09 -10.08 4.13
CA PRO A 46 -16.40 -10.39 4.69
C PRO A 46 -16.42 -10.44 6.23
N ASP A 47 -15.36 -10.93 6.85
CA ASP A 47 -15.23 -11.15 8.30
C ASP A 47 -14.28 -10.14 8.98
N ILE A 48 -14.21 -8.90 8.47
CA ILE A 48 -13.40 -7.83 9.08
C ILE A 48 -13.93 -7.47 10.48
N SER A 49 -13.02 -7.10 11.39
CA SER A 49 -13.41 -6.65 12.73
C SER A 49 -14.25 -5.36 12.64
N PRO A 50 -15.22 -5.16 13.54
CA PRO A 50 -15.97 -3.91 13.60
C PRO A 50 -15.01 -2.73 13.86
N ASP A 51 -15.32 -1.58 13.28
CA ASP A 51 -14.54 -0.33 13.38
C ASP A 51 -13.10 -0.42 12.84
N VAL A 52 -12.78 -1.46 12.07
CA VAL A 52 -11.49 -1.60 11.38
C VAL A 52 -11.66 -1.32 9.90
N GLU A 53 -10.85 -0.40 9.40
CA GLU A 53 -10.72 -0.12 7.97
C GLU A 53 -9.38 -0.64 7.44
N PRO A 54 -9.35 -1.25 6.24
CA PRO A 54 -8.10 -1.69 5.63
C PRO A 54 -7.13 -0.53 5.40
N LYS A 55 -5.85 -0.77 5.68
CA LYS A 55 -4.77 0.19 5.45
C LYS A 55 -3.76 -0.38 4.48
N TRP A 56 -3.14 0.48 3.68
CA TRP A 56 -2.14 0.07 2.71
C TRP A 56 -0.85 0.88 2.85
N GLN A 57 0.25 0.28 2.41
CA GLN A 57 1.56 0.93 2.34
C GLN A 57 2.42 0.26 1.28
N VAL A 58 3.46 0.95 0.81
CA VAL A 58 4.45 0.37 -0.11
C VAL A 58 5.75 0.13 0.64
N MET A 59 6.32 -1.05 0.42
CA MET A 59 7.53 -1.51 1.06
C MET A 59 8.57 -1.88 0.01
N ASN A 60 9.82 -1.49 0.26
CA ASN A 60 10.95 -1.87 -0.59
C ASN A 60 11.30 -3.36 -0.38
N ALA A 61 11.81 -4.01 -1.42
CA ALA A 61 12.25 -5.40 -1.38
C ALA A 61 13.35 -5.71 -0.36
N PHE A 62 14.16 -4.72 0.05
CA PHE A 62 15.20 -4.90 1.09
C PHE A 62 14.64 -4.88 2.52
N THR A 63 13.42 -4.38 2.72
CA THR A 63 12.81 -4.26 4.06
C THR A 63 12.10 -5.54 4.46
N GLN A 64 11.49 -6.25 3.51
CA GLN A 64 10.86 -7.53 3.75
C GLN A 64 11.93 -8.62 4.01
N ARG A 65 11.58 -9.63 4.84
CA ARG A 65 12.49 -10.72 5.26
C ARG A 65 11.98 -12.11 4.90
N VAL A 66 10.92 -12.20 4.11
CA VAL A 66 10.23 -13.46 3.78
C VAL A 66 10.85 -14.08 2.53
N GLU A 67 11.10 -13.28 1.50
CA GLU A 67 11.70 -13.68 0.24
C GLU A 67 13.10 -13.07 0.08
N GLU A 68 13.87 -13.56 -0.89
CA GLU A 68 15.15 -12.92 -1.24
C GLU A 68 14.91 -11.51 -1.82
N PRO A 69 15.66 -10.48 -1.37
CA PRO A 69 15.49 -9.13 -1.89
C PRO A 69 15.82 -9.02 -3.39
N ASP A 70 14.84 -8.62 -4.19
CA ASP A 70 15.02 -8.29 -5.61
C ASP A 70 14.69 -6.82 -5.86
N LYS A 71 15.70 -6.06 -6.31
CA LYS A 71 15.60 -4.62 -6.61
C LYS A 71 14.63 -4.28 -7.74
N ASN A 72 14.27 -5.24 -8.59
CA ASN A 72 13.33 -5.01 -9.70
C ASN A 72 11.88 -4.94 -9.22
N PHE A 73 11.62 -5.28 -7.95
CA PHE A 73 10.29 -5.31 -7.38
C PHE A 73 10.21 -4.51 -6.09
N GLN A 74 9.00 -4.10 -5.79
CA GLN A 74 8.60 -3.57 -4.50
C GLN A 74 7.28 -4.25 -4.12
N TYR A 75 6.85 -4.09 -2.87
CA TYR A 75 5.69 -4.79 -2.35
C TYR A 75 4.63 -3.79 -1.91
N LEU A 76 3.43 -3.92 -2.43
CA LEU A 76 2.26 -3.19 -1.93
C LEU A 76 1.59 -4.04 -0.86
N LEU A 77 1.54 -3.52 0.37
CA LEU A 77 0.93 -4.20 1.50
C LEU A 77 -0.47 -3.69 1.75
N VAL A 78 -1.39 -4.59 2.09
CA VAL A 78 -2.71 -4.26 2.61
C VAL A 78 -2.95 -5.05 3.88
N ALA A 79 -3.31 -4.34 4.96
CA ALA A 79 -3.54 -4.91 6.29
C ALA A 79 -4.95 -4.54 6.77
N ALA A 80 -5.68 -5.55 7.22
CA ALA A 80 -6.98 -5.41 7.87
C ALA A 80 -7.12 -6.53 8.92
N GLU A 81 -7.51 -6.22 10.15
CA GLU A 81 -7.76 -7.25 11.17
C GLU A 81 -9.18 -7.82 11.02
N PRO A 82 -9.38 -9.14 11.18
CA PRO A 82 -8.46 -10.18 11.66
C PRO A 82 -7.69 -10.88 10.54
N TYR A 83 -7.74 -10.39 9.31
CA TYR A 83 -6.99 -10.99 8.20
C TYR A 83 -5.48 -10.86 8.35
N GLU A 84 -4.77 -11.72 7.63
CA GLU A 84 -3.34 -11.60 7.43
C GLU A 84 -3.01 -10.44 6.50
N THR A 85 -1.91 -9.75 6.78
CA THR A 85 -1.39 -8.72 5.89
C THR A 85 -0.99 -9.36 4.56
N CYS A 86 -1.59 -8.87 3.47
CA CYS A 86 -1.23 -9.28 2.12
C CYS A 86 -0.13 -8.38 1.59
N ALA A 87 0.80 -8.97 0.83
CA ALA A 87 1.81 -8.24 0.08
C ALA A 87 1.70 -8.62 -1.39
N PHE A 88 1.57 -7.63 -2.27
CA PHE A 88 1.52 -7.79 -3.71
C PHE A 88 2.84 -7.36 -4.31
N LYS A 89 3.50 -8.27 -5.02
CA LYS A 89 4.73 -7.99 -5.76
C LYS A 89 4.39 -7.12 -6.97
N ILE A 90 4.93 -5.90 -7.00
CA ILE A 90 4.74 -4.95 -8.10
C ILE A 90 6.10 -4.51 -8.66
N PRO A 91 6.19 -4.07 -9.92
CA PRO A 91 7.42 -3.52 -10.47
C PRO A 91 7.96 -2.37 -9.61
N ALA A 92 9.28 -2.29 -9.46
CA ALA A 92 9.98 -1.20 -8.77
C ALA A 92 10.04 0.09 -9.61
N ARG A 93 8.91 0.48 -10.20
CA ARG A 93 8.72 1.78 -10.84
C ARG A 93 8.20 2.77 -9.81
N GLU A 94 8.59 4.04 -9.96
CA GLU A 94 8.11 5.09 -9.06
C GLU A 94 6.58 5.22 -9.19
N LEU A 95 5.88 5.20 -8.06
CA LEU A 95 4.44 5.46 -8.03
C LEU A 95 4.20 6.97 -8.04
N ASP A 96 3.19 7.41 -8.78
CA ASP A 96 2.77 8.80 -8.74
C ASP A 96 2.07 9.06 -7.39
N LYS A 97 2.64 9.95 -6.58
CA LYS A 97 2.20 10.28 -5.22
C LYS A 97 1.21 11.45 -5.18
N ARG A 98 0.82 11.98 -6.34
CA ARG A 98 -0.22 13.01 -6.43
C ARG A 98 -1.57 12.41 -6.02
N GLU A 99 -2.37 13.19 -5.30
CA GLU A 99 -3.67 12.74 -4.76
C GLU A 99 -4.67 12.30 -5.83
N ASP A 100 -4.57 12.83 -7.06
CA ASP A 100 -5.43 12.44 -8.19
C ASP A 100 -5.01 11.12 -8.86
N LYS A 101 -3.83 10.60 -8.50
CA LYS A 101 -3.23 9.38 -9.07
C LYS A 101 -3.25 8.19 -8.14
N GLN A 102 -3.67 8.40 -6.89
CA GLN A 102 -3.88 7.36 -5.90
C GLN A 102 -5.32 7.44 -5.43
N PHE A 103 -5.96 6.28 -5.31
CA PHE A 103 -7.33 6.22 -4.84
C PHE A 103 -7.45 5.03 -3.89
N SER A 104 -8.05 5.24 -2.72
CA SER A 104 -8.40 4.16 -1.82
C SER A 104 -9.79 4.39 -1.26
N PHE A 105 -10.62 3.35 -1.26
CA PHE A 105 -11.99 3.42 -0.78
C PHE A 105 -12.38 2.12 -0.09
N TRP A 106 -12.97 2.24 1.09
CA TRP A 106 -13.53 1.12 1.84
C TRP A 106 -15.05 1.19 1.77
N ASP A 107 -15.67 0.14 1.24
CA ASP A 107 -17.10 -0.06 1.26
C ASP A 107 -17.48 -0.94 2.48
N PRO A 108 -18.01 -0.36 3.57
CA PRO A 108 -18.35 -1.10 4.77
C PRO A 108 -19.56 -2.02 4.59
N ASP A 109 -20.41 -1.78 3.60
CA ASP A 109 -21.62 -2.55 3.33
C ASP A 109 -21.28 -3.78 2.47
N ALA A 110 -20.55 -3.58 1.37
CA ALA A 110 -20.08 -4.67 0.52
C ALA A 110 -18.90 -5.44 1.11
N LYS A 111 -18.26 -4.89 2.16
CA LYS A 111 -17.00 -5.38 2.72
C LYS A 111 -15.88 -5.48 1.68
N GLU A 112 -15.83 -4.50 0.79
CA GLU A 112 -14.85 -4.44 -0.30
C GLU A 112 -13.92 -3.23 -0.15
N TYR A 113 -12.63 -3.49 -0.33
CA TYR A 113 -11.60 -2.46 -0.33
C TYR A 113 -11.04 -2.27 -1.73
N TRP A 114 -11.10 -1.03 -2.21
CA TRP A 114 -10.61 -0.61 -3.50
C TRP A 114 -9.34 0.21 -3.31
N LEU A 115 -8.30 -0.10 -4.06
CA LEU A 115 -7.05 0.64 -4.07
C LEU A 115 -6.52 0.75 -5.49
N GLN A 116 -6.38 1.96 -6.00
CA GLN A 116 -5.74 2.25 -7.27
C GLN A 116 -4.42 2.96 -7.03
N VAL A 117 -3.38 2.49 -7.70
CA VAL A 117 -2.08 3.16 -7.78
C VAL A 117 -1.66 3.31 -9.23
N MET A 118 -1.17 4.49 -9.60
CA MET A 118 -0.62 4.77 -10.92
C MET A 118 0.90 4.84 -10.84
N PHE A 119 1.58 4.33 -11.87
CA PHE A 119 3.02 4.51 -12.04
C PHE A 119 3.31 5.86 -12.70
N MET A 120 4.45 6.46 -12.36
CA MET A 120 4.96 7.61 -13.10
C MET A 120 5.09 7.28 -14.60
N SER A 121 4.83 8.28 -15.43
CA SER A 121 5.03 8.16 -16.87
C SER A 121 6.51 8.00 -17.19
N GLU A 122 6.87 7.27 -18.26
CA GLU A 122 8.27 7.09 -18.68
C GLU A 122 8.99 8.41 -18.98
N ARG A 123 8.24 9.47 -19.29
CA ARG A 123 8.77 10.82 -19.52
C ARG A 123 9.12 11.51 -18.21
N GLU A 124 8.25 11.42 -17.21
CA GLU A 124 8.50 11.99 -15.88
C GLU A 124 9.57 11.18 -15.13
N GLU A 125 9.59 9.86 -15.26
CA GLU A 125 10.60 8.99 -14.64
C GLU A 125 12.03 9.35 -15.09
N ARG A 126 12.22 9.63 -16.38
CA ARG A 126 13.51 10.13 -16.92
C ARG A 126 13.88 11.53 -16.40
N TYR A 127 12.89 12.38 -16.16
CA TYR A 127 13.13 13.74 -15.66
C TYR A 127 13.49 13.73 -14.16
N VAL A 128 12.83 12.88 -13.37
CA VAL A 128 13.11 12.71 -11.93
C VAL A 128 14.45 12.01 -11.70
N ALA A 129 14.84 11.08 -12.55
CA ALA A 129 16.12 10.36 -12.45
C ALA A 129 17.36 11.23 -12.79
N ALA A 130 17.17 12.44 -13.36
CA ALA A 130 18.27 13.35 -13.67
C ALA A 130 18.70 14.13 -12.40
N PRO A 131 19.95 13.97 -11.91
CA PRO A 131 20.43 14.71 -10.75
C PRO A 131 20.40 16.23 -11.02
N GLY A 132 19.67 16.98 -10.19
CA GLY A 132 19.66 18.45 -10.22
C GLY A 132 18.40 19.12 -10.80
N LEU A 133 17.39 18.37 -11.24
CA LEU A 133 16.17 18.93 -11.87
C LEU A 133 14.87 18.72 -11.07
N SER A 134 14.93 18.09 -9.88
CA SER A 134 13.78 18.05 -8.98
C SER A 134 13.48 19.46 -8.48
N SER A 135 12.45 20.10 -9.06
CA SER A 135 11.95 21.37 -8.58
C SER A 135 11.46 21.17 -7.15
N ARG A 136 12.21 21.68 -6.17
CA ARG A 136 11.67 21.98 -4.84
C ARG A 136 10.59 23.04 -5.05
N ARG A 137 9.33 22.63 -4.99
CA ARG A 137 8.22 23.47 -4.56
C ARG A 137 7.26 22.65 -3.72
#